data_AF-A0A5S9MNM3-F1
#
_entry.id   AF-A0A5S9MNM3-F1
#
_cell.length_a   1.000
_cell.length_b   1.000
_cell.length_c   1.000
_cell.angle_alpha   90.00
_cell.angle_beta   90.00
_cell.angle_gamma   90.00
#
_symmetry.space_group_name_H-M   'P 1'
#
loop_
_entity.id
_entity.type
_entity.pdbx_description
1 polymer ?
#
loop_
_entity_poly.entity_id
_entity_poly.type
_entity_poly.pdbx_seq_one_letter_code
_entity_poly.pdbx_strand_id
1 'polypeptide(L)'
;MTEITTAPFTPATARMPGANAKELLQSLSEWGKLTTIIFAGGSVFEFKGPFPKGSEAHGYYNLDSGGEGFEGHLNLERVAHIVLESKLRRGRPAYCFVFADDADSTLFKIFLGRDAQGDIFAHQLQPFQALQAAQSE
;
A
#
# COMPACT_ATOMS: atom_id res chain seq x y z
N MET A 1 17.46 -30.24 -15.71
CA MET A 1 17.31 -29.33 -14.54
C MET A 1 17.32 -27.93 -15.10
N THR A 2 16.15 -27.40 -15.46
CA THR A 2 16.04 -26.09 -16.11
C THR A 2 16.23 -25.04 -15.02
N GLU A 3 17.35 -24.34 -15.04
CA GLU A 3 17.59 -23.21 -14.15
C GLU A 3 16.52 -22.15 -14.42
N ILE A 4 15.58 -22.01 -13.49
CA ILE A 4 14.69 -20.86 -13.47
C ILE A 4 15.58 -19.68 -13.06
N THR A 5 16.16 -19.00 -14.05
CA THR A 5 16.79 -17.70 -13.84
C THR A 5 15.68 -16.72 -13.53
N THR A 6 15.39 -16.54 -12.24
CA THR A 6 14.51 -15.48 -11.77
C THR A 6 15.17 -14.16 -12.16
N ALA A 7 14.51 -13.37 -13.01
CA ALA A 7 15.02 -12.06 -13.42
C ALA A 7 15.39 -11.23 -12.16
N PRO A 8 16.50 -10.47 -12.20
CA PRO A 8 16.94 -9.71 -11.04
C PRO A 8 15.91 -8.65 -10.65
N PHE A 9 15.69 -8.50 -9.34
CA PHE A 9 14.82 -7.46 -8.80
C PHE A 9 15.34 -6.08 -9.19
N THR A 10 14.47 -5.25 -9.76
CA THR A 10 14.79 -3.87 -10.14
C THR A 10 14.04 -2.92 -9.23
N PRO A 11 14.73 -2.11 -8.40
CA PRO A 11 14.09 -1.04 -7.66
C PRO A 11 13.44 -0.04 -8.61
N ALA A 12 12.26 0.45 -8.24
CA ALA A 12 11.50 1.40 -9.04
C ALA A 12 10.66 2.29 -8.12
N THR A 13 10.35 3.48 -8.61
CA THR A 13 9.47 4.42 -7.91
C THR A 13 8.60 5.11 -8.95
N ALA A 14 7.32 5.24 -8.65
CA ALA A 14 6.37 6.03 -9.44
C ALA A 14 5.53 6.89 -8.50
N ARG A 15 4.92 7.97 -9.01
CA ARG A 15 4.14 8.92 -8.22
C ARG A 15 2.75 9.06 -8.82
N MET A 16 1.74 8.92 -7.98
CA MET A 16 0.33 9.09 -8.32
C MET A 16 -0.24 10.30 -7.56
N PRO A 17 -1.14 11.10 -8.16
CA PRO A 17 -1.79 12.22 -7.47
C PRO A 17 -2.58 11.77 -6.24
N GLY A 18 -2.61 12.59 -5.19
CA GLY A 18 -3.38 12.30 -3.97
C GLY A 18 -4.88 12.21 -4.19
N ALA A 19 -5.39 12.86 -5.24
CA ALA A 19 -6.79 12.75 -5.67
C ALA A 19 -7.22 11.30 -5.99
N ASN A 20 -6.29 10.42 -6.35
CA ASN A 20 -6.56 9.01 -6.61
C ASN A 20 -6.57 8.14 -5.34
N ALA A 21 -6.30 8.71 -4.16
CA ALA A 21 -6.19 7.94 -2.90
C ALA A 21 -7.44 7.14 -2.59
N LYS A 22 -8.63 7.74 -2.71
CA LYS A 22 -9.90 7.05 -2.44
C LYS A 22 -10.09 5.85 -3.36
N GLU A 23 -9.94 6.05 -4.67
CA GLU A 23 -10.10 4.99 -5.67
C GLU A 23 -9.10 3.86 -5.45
N LEU A 24 -7.84 4.19 -5.15
CA LEU A 24 -6.82 3.20 -4.82
C LEU A 24 -7.21 2.41 -3.56
N LEU A 25 -7.62 3.08 -2.47
CA LEU A 25 -8.01 2.42 -1.23
C LEU A 25 -9.22 1.51 -1.41
N GLN A 26 -10.19 1.91 -2.23
CA GLN A 26 -11.33 1.07 -2.62
C GLN A 26 -10.90 -0.14 -3.45
N SER A 27 -9.91 0.00 -4.33
CA SER A 27 -9.33 -1.15 -5.03
C SER A 27 -8.63 -2.09 -4.05
N LEU A 28 -7.80 -1.54 -3.15
CA LEU A 28 -6.99 -2.32 -2.20
C LEU A 28 -7.83 -3.14 -1.22
N SER A 29 -9.09 -2.77 -0.94
CA SER A 29 -9.97 -3.61 -0.11
C SER A 29 -10.28 -4.97 -0.73
N GLU A 30 -10.14 -5.09 -2.05
CA GLU A 30 -10.38 -6.33 -2.79
C GLU A 30 -9.09 -7.16 -3.00
N TRP A 31 -7.92 -6.67 -2.57
CA TRP A 31 -6.63 -7.34 -2.80
C TRP A 31 -6.34 -8.45 -1.79
N GLY A 32 -7.22 -8.65 -0.80
CA GLY A 32 -7.01 -9.60 0.29
C GLY A 32 -5.96 -9.09 1.28
N LYS A 33 -5.17 -10.00 1.88
CA LYS A 33 -4.26 -9.67 2.99
C LYS A 33 -3.15 -8.70 2.57
N LEU A 34 -3.07 -7.56 3.25
CA LEU A 34 -2.05 -6.52 3.09
C LEU A 34 -1.35 -6.28 4.45
N THR A 35 -0.38 -5.36 4.48
CA THR A 35 0.16 -4.83 5.75
C THR A 35 0.06 -3.31 5.76
N THR A 36 -0.81 -2.76 6.60
CA THR A 36 -0.94 -1.31 6.81
C THR A 36 -0.02 -0.88 7.95
N ILE A 37 0.72 0.21 7.75
CA ILE A 37 1.64 0.77 8.74
C ILE A 37 1.23 2.19 9.09
N ILE A 38 1.11 2.46 10.39
CA ILE A 38 0.77 3.77 10.96
C ILE A 38 1.89 4.21 11.90
N PHE A 39 2.19 5.51 11.90
CA PHE A 39 3.20 6.13 12.75
C PHE A 39 2.52 7.04 13.77
N ALA A 40 2.84 6.88 15.05
CA ALA A 40 2.34 7.77 16.10
C ALA A 40 3.31 7.84 17.28
N GLY A 41 3.67 9.06 17.72
CA GLY A 41 4.54 9.26 18.88
C GLY A 41 5.91 8.57 18.78
N GLY A 42 6.50 8.51 17.58
CA GLY A 42 7.75 7.77 17.31
C GLY A 42 7.61 6.24 17.30
N SER A 43 6.40 5.72 17.50
CA SER A 43 6.09 4.29 17.41
C SER A 43 5.59 3.92 16.02
N VAL A 44 5.74 2.64 15.66
CA VAL A 44 5.27 2.04 14.42
C VAL A 44 4.27 0.94 14.74
N PHE A 45 3.07 1.04 14.19
CA PHE A 45 2.00 0.07 14.34
C PHE A 45 1.76 -0.62 13.00
N GLU A 46 1.62 -1.94 13.02
CA GLU A 46 1.33 -2.75 11.83
C GLU A 46 0.00 -3.47 12.00
N PHE A 47 -0.85 -3.38 10.98
CA PHE A 47 -2.03 -4.25 10.84
C PHE A 47 -1.83 -5.20 9.67
N LYS A 48 -1.93 -6.51 9.92
CA LYS A 48 -1.76 -7.56 8.89
C LYS A 48 -3.11 -8.23 8.63
N GLY A 49 -3.76 -7.84 7.56
CA GLY A 49 -5.12 -8.28 7.22
C GLY A 49 -5.61 -7.60 5.94
N PRO A 50 -6.84 -7.88 5.51
CA PRO A 50 -7.45 -7.15 4.40
C PRO A 50 -7.56 -5.66 4.73
N PHE A 51 -7.39 -4.81 3.72
CA PHE A 51 -7.70 -3.39 3.89
C PHE A 51 -9.23 -3.24 3.97
N PRO A 52 -9.78 -2.51 4.96
CA PRO A 52 -11.23 -2.41 5.12
C PRO A 52 -11.89 -1.65 3.97
N LYS A 53 -13.17 -1.94 3.73
CA LYS A 53 -14.01 -1.07 2.91
C LYS A 53 -14.21 0.25 3.63
N GLY A 54 -14.66 1.27 2.91
CA GLY A 54 -14.93 2.56 3.54
C GLY A 54 -15.85 3.47 2.75
N SER A 55 -16.28 4.52 3.43
CA SER A 55 -17.19 5.53 2.89
C SER A 55 -16.84 6.94 3.38
N GLU A 56 -17.17 7.94 2.58
CA GLU A 56 -16.93 9.34 2.95
C GLU A 56 -18.07 9.87 3.82
N ALA A 57 -17.72 10.37 5.00
CA ALA A 57 -18.64 11.11 5.87
C ALA A 57 -17.83 12.06 6.75
N HIS A 58 -18.40 13.23 7.05
CA HIS A 58 -17.80 14.24 7.94
C HIS A 58 -16.37 14.68 7.56
N GLY A 59 -16.02 14.67 6.27
CA GLY A 59 -14.68 15.08 5.79
C GLY A 59 -13.60 14.01 5.89
N TYR A 60 -13.96 12.76 6.20
CA TYR A 60 -13.03 11.63 6.29
C TYR A 60 -13.49 10.47 5.42
N TYR A 61 -12.54 9.64 4.99
CA TYR A 61 -12.80 8.29 4.51
C TYR A 61 -12.79 7.33 5.71
N ASN A 62 -13.97 6.83 6.07
CA ASN A 62 -14.21 6.03 7.26
C ASN A 62 -14.07 4.55 6.91
N LEU A 63 -13.15 3.86 7.59
CA LEU A 63 -12.87 2.43 7.42
C LEU A 63 -13.87 1.61 8.23
N ASP A 64 -14.45 0.59 7.61
CA ASP A 64 -15.41 -0.32 8.21
C ASP A 64 -14.95 -1.77 7.99
N SER A 65 -14.59 -2.43 9.10
CA SER A 65 -14.24 -3.86 9.11
C SER A 65 -15.37 -4.76 9.59
N GLY A 66 -16.59 -4.25 9.77
CA GLY A 66 -17.73 -5.02 10.27
C GLY A 66 -17.65 -5.37 11.75
N GLY A 67 -16.91 -4.58 12.55
CA GLY A 67 -16.83 -4.69 14.01
C GLY A 67 -15.54 -5.30 14.58
N GLU A 68 -14.71 -5.95 13.76
CA GLU A 68 -13.39 -6.46 14.18
C GLU A 68 -12.33 -6.23 13.11
N GLY A 69 -11.16 -5.72 13.51
CA GLY A 69 -10.01 -5.56 12.63
C GLY A 69 -9.45 -4.14 12.64
N PHE A 70 -9.06 -3.65 11.47
CA PHE A 70 -8.51 -2.31 11.30
C PHE A 70 -9.66 -1.35 11.04
N GLU A 71 -9.88 -0.43 11.97
CA GLU A 71 -10.87 0.63 11.86
C GLU A 71 -10.20 1.98 11.98
N GLY A 72 -10.87 3.04 11.51
CA GLY A 72 -10.38 4.39 11.64
C GLY A 72 -10.91 5.35 10.59
N HIS A 73 -10.36 6.55 10.61
CA HIS A 73 -10.80 7.66 9.77
C HIS A 73 -9.57 8.26 9.08
N LEU A 74 -9.55 8.23 7.76
CA LEU A 74 -8.44 8.77 6.97
C LEU A 74 -8.81 10.16 6.46
N ASN A 75 -7.99 11.16 6.79
CA ASN A 75 -8.11 12.48 6.20
C ASN A 75 -7.41 12.45 4.83
N LEU A 76 -8.18 12.14 3.78
CA LEU A 76 -7.64 12.05 2.42
C LEU A 76 -7.28 13.41 1.83
N GLU A 77 -7.84 14.52 2.32
CA GLU A 77 -7.43 15.87 1.88
C GLU A 77 -5.97 16.18 2.21
N ARG A 78 -5.42 15.54 3.25
CA ARG A 78 -3.98 15.66 3.58
C ARG A 78 -3.08 14.85 2.66
N VAL A 79 -3.62 13.91 1.89
CA VAL A 79 -2.81 13.12 0.95
C VAL A 79 -2.55 13.97 -0.29
N ALA A 80 -1.36 14.54 -0.40
CA ALA A 80 -0.97 15.30 -1.58
C ALA A 80 -0.61 14.36 -2.75
N HIS A 81 0.01 13.22 -2.44
CA HIS A 81 0.43 12.24 -3.43
C HIS A 81 0.67 10.86 -2.82
N ILE A 82 0.79 9.87 -3.70
CA ILE A 82 1.02 8.47 -3.34
C ILE A 82 2.26 8.00 -4.11
N VAL A 83 3.25 7.48 -3.38
CA VAL A 83 4.46 6.92 -3.99
C VAL A 83 4.32 5.40 -4.05
N LEU A 84 4.47 4.83 -5.24
CA LEU A 84 4.54 3.39 -5.47
C LEU A 84 6.01 2.98 -5.45
N GLU A 85 6.47 2.40 -4.36
CA GLU A 85 7.87 2.01 -4.16
C GLU A 85 8.07 0.50 -4.34
N SER A 86 9.00 0.13 -5.22
CA SER A 86 9.58 -1.21 -5.31
C SER A 86 11.02 -1.12 -4.76
N LYS A 87 11.30 -1.70 -3.59
CA LYS A 87 12.66 -1.69 -3.02
C LYS A 87 13.02 -2.95 -2.24
N LEU A 88 14.33 -3.21 -2.07
CA LEU A 88 14.79 -4.23 -1.14
C LEU A 88 14.63 -3.75 0.30
N ARG A 89 14.03 -4.58 1.15
CA ARG A 89 13.92 -4.37 2.60
C ARG A 89 14.47 -5.60 3.30
N ARG A 90 15.56 -5.41 4.06
CA ARG A 90 16.28 -6.51 4.72
C ARG A 90 16.60 -7.66 3.74
N GLY A 91 17.05 -7.30 2.53
CA GLY A 91 17.43 -8.24 1.47
C GLY A 91 16.27 -8.84 0.66
N ARG A 92 15.01 -8.52 0.96
CA ARG A 92 13.84 -9.05 0.23
C ARG A 92 13.10 -7.97 -0.56
N PRO A 93 12.62 -8.23 -1.78
CA PRO A 93 11.73 -7.33 -2.52
C PRO A 93 10.50 -6.95 -1.70
N ALA A 94 10.20 -5.66 -1.60
CA ALA A 94 9.00 -5.13 -0.96
C ALA A 94 8.37 -4.07 -1.87
N TYR A 95 7.04 -4.10 -1.92
CA TYR A 95 6.21 -3.25 -2.76
C TYR A 95 5.24 -2.48 -1.87
N CYS A 96 5.20 -1.17 -2.00
CA CYS A 96 4.55 -0.30 -1.03
C CYS A 96 3.87 0.89 -1.70
N PHE A 97 2.67 1.22 -1.22
CA PHE A 97 2.04 2.51 -1.41
C PHE A 97 2.36 3.39 -0.20
N VAL A 98 3.06 4.50 -0.42
CA VAL A 98 3.35 5.51 0.60
C VAL A 98 2.42 6.69 0.37
N PHE A 99 1.48 6.91 1.29
CA PHE A 99 0.60 8.07 1.26
C PHE A 99 1.30 9.22 1.97
N ALA A 100 1.49 10.33 1.28
CA ALA A 100 2.31 11.44 1.75
C ALA A 100 1.59 12.78 1.61
N ASP A 101 1.92 13.70 2.51
CA ASP A 101 1.44 15.09 2.45
C ASP A 101 2.27 15.96 1.50
N ASP A 102 1.95 17.25 1.48
CA ASP A 102 2.58 18.27 0.64
C ASP A 102 4.05 18.53 0.99
N ALA A 103 4.47 18.17 2.21
CA ALA A 103 5.85 18.21 2.66
C ALA A 103 6.60 16.88 2.43
N ASP A 104 6.05 15.97 1.62
CA ASP A 104 6.54 14.60 1.40
C ASP A 104 6.66 13.77 2.69
N SER A 105 5.98 14.18 3.77
CA SER A 105 5.94 13.41 5.02
C SER A 105 4.99 12.23 4.87
N THR A 106 5.45 11.05 5.30
CA THR A 106 4.61 9.84 5.28
C THR A 106 3.47 9.98 6.28
N LEU A 107 2.23 9.89 5.80
CA LEU A 107 1.03 9.79 6.63
C LEU A 107 0.82 8.33 7.07
N PHE A 108 0.83 7.40 6.11
CA PHE A 108 0.75 5.96 6.35
C PHE A 108 1.28 5.17 5.15
N LYS A 109 1.46 3.86 5.32
CA LYS A 109 1.91 2.97 4.25
C LYS A 109 1.04 1.74 4.14
N ILE A 110 0.92 1.21 2.93
CA ILE A 110 0.32 -0.10 2.68
C ILE A 110 1.31 -0.93 1.88
N PHE A 111 1.72 -2.07 2.43
CA PHE A 111 2.57 -3.05 1.76
C PHE A 111 1.73 -4.18 1.18
N LEU A 112 2.18 -4.71 0.05
CA LEU A 112 1.66 -5.98 -0.45
C LEU A 112 1.91 -7.08 0.59
N GLY A 113 0.94 -7.97 0.71
CA GLY A 113 0.98 -9.09 1.61
C GLY A 113 2.00 -10.14 1.20
N ARG A 114 2.30 -11.01 2.16
CA ARG A 114 3.14 -12.18 1.97
C ARG A 114 2.43 -13.43 2.43
N ASP A 115 2.74 -14.54 1.77
CA ASP A 115 2.36 -15.87 2.21
C ASP A 115 3.18 -16.34 3.42
N ALA A 116 2.98 -17.60 3.82
CA ALA A 116 3.66 -18.20 4.97
C ALA A 116 5.18 -18.40 4.74
N GLN A 117 5.62 -18.48 3.49
CA GLN A 117 7.03 -18.58 3.08
C GLN A 117 7.67 -17.16 2.97
N GLY A 118 6.84 -16.14 3.06
CA GLY A 118 7.21 -14.75 2.98
C GLY A 118 7.29 -14.23 1.54
N ASP A 119 6.78 -14.95 0.56
CA ASP A 119 6.75 -14.49 -0.83
C ASP A 119 5.56 -13.57 -1.07
N ILE A 120 5.72 -12.60 -1.98
CA ILE A 120 4.67 -11.61 -2.28
C ILE A 120 3.56 -12.31 -3.05
N PHE A 121 2.30 -12.02 -2.70
CA PHE A 121 1.17 -12.56 -3.44
C PHE A 121 1.15 -12.10 -4.91
N ALA A 122 1.19 -13.06 -5.84
CA ALA A 122 1.25 -12.77 -7.27
C ALA A 122 0.05 -11.94 -7.76
N HIS A 123 -1.15 -12.20 -7.23
CA HIS A 123 -2.38 -11.47 -7.58
C HIS A 123 -2.36 -10.01 -7.14
N GLN A 124 -1.49 -9.65 -6.19
CA GLN A 124 -1.26 -8.26 -5.77
C GLN A 124 -0.10 -7.62 -6.54
N LEU A 125 0.93 -8.41 -6.83
CA LEU A 125 2.14 -7.91 -7.50
C LEU A 125 1.86 -7.44 -8.93
N GLN A 126 1.10 -8.21 -9.70
CA GLN A 126 0.75 -7.88 -11.08
C GLN A 126 0.05 -6.52 -11.22
N PRO A 127 -1.08 -6.24 -10.53
CA PRO A 127 -1.72 -4.93 -10.62
C PRO A 127 -0.85 -3.81 -10.03
N PHE A 128 -0.06 -4.07 -8.99
CA PHE A 128 0.90 -3.08 -8.47
C PHE A 128 1.91 -2.66 -9.55
N GLN A 129 2.51 -3.61 -10.24
CA GLN A 129 3.51 -3.32 -11.29
C GLN A 129 2.87 -2.61 -12.49
N ALA A 130 1.64 -2.99 -12.87
CA ALA A 130 0.89 -2.30 -13.91
C ALA A 130 0.60 -0.85 -13.53
N LEU A 131 0.15 -0.60 -12.29
CA LEU A 131 -0.04 0.76 -11.77
C LEU A 131 1.29 1.53 -11.75
N GLN A 132 2.37 0.91 -11.27
CA GLN A 132 3.68 1.56 -11.21
C GLN A 132 4.15 1.97 -12.60
N ALA A 133 4.09 1.08 -13.59
CA ALA A 133 4.48 1.37 -14.96
C ALA A 133 3.62 2.46 -15.62
N ALA A 134 2.32 2.50 -15.32
CA ALA A 134 1.42 3.52 -15.84
C ALA A 134 1.64 4.92 -15.22
N GLN A 135 2.37 5.00 -14.11
CA GLN A 135 2.67 6.24 -13.39
C GLN A 135 4.17 6.61 -13.44
N SER A 136 4.97 5.83 -14.17
CA SER A 136 6.37 6.12 -14.46
C SER A 136 6.42 7.05 -15.67
N GLU A 137 6.85 8.30 -15.45
CA GLU A 137 7.39 9.17 -16.51
C GLU A 137 8.83 8.76 -16.84
#